data_AF-A0A2V4VP27-F1
#
_entry.id   AF-A0A2V4VP27-F1
#
_cell.length_a   1.000
_cell.length_b   1.000
_cell.length_c   1.000
_cell.angle_alpha   90.00
_cell.angle_beta   90.00
_cell.angle_gamma   90.00
#
_symmetry.space_group_name_H-M   'P 1'
#
loop_
_entity.id
_entity.type
_entity.pdbx_description
1 polymer ?
#
loop_
_entity_poly.entity_id
_entity_poly.type
_entity_poly.pdbx_seq_one_letter_code
_entity_poly.pdbx_strand_id
1 'polypeptide(L)'
;MNEFYSQKKYSKRRGNWIYYDPVCKVCRINRQVDWQGGNREYYLTKMKYYNSNLSDKSISTIKESNKKRKAAGKEKDWQRKNPDKLKLYSSKKHKHEITKEEWEACLDYFEWSCAYCGFDYFVHLNNFGQQLHKDHVNHDGNNFIDNCAPACRECNSSKHDRDFIEWYNPLNKIFTLERLERIINWVKSDWMTSTE
;
A
#
# COMPACT_ATOMS: atom_id res chain seq x y z
N MET A 1 11.98 -18.43 -27.58
CA MET A 1 13.43 -18.66 -27.51
C MET A 1 13.80 -18.83 -26.04
N ASN A 2 14.29 -20.00 -25.63
CA ASN A 2 14.61 -20.24 -24.21
C ASN A 2 15.92 -19.53 -23.87
N GLU A 3 15.81 -18.38 -23.20
CA GLU A 3 16.96 -17.61 -22.77
C GLU A 3 17.54 -18.23 -21.49
N PHE A 4 18.86 -18.35 -21.40
CA PHE A 4 19.57 -18.89 -20.24
C PHE A 4 20.42 -17.80 -19.58
N TYR A 5 20.63 -17.89 -18.26
CA TYR A 5 21.63 -17.05 -17.63
C TYR A 5 23.02 -17.47 -18.09
N SER A 6 23.85 -16.51 -18.48
CA SER A 6 25.21 -16.77 -18.92
C SER A 6 26.21 -15.99 -18.07
N GLN A 7 27.33 -16.60 -17.72
CA GLN A 7 28.40 -15.98 -16.95
C GLN A 7 29.75 -16.21 -17.64
N LYS A 8 30.55 -15.16 -17.77
CA LYS A 8 31.96 -15.32 -18.15
C LYS A 8 32.70 -15.91 -16.96
N LYS A 9 33.29 -17.09 -17.15
CA LYS A 9 34.11 -17.78 -16.16
C LYS A 9 35.53 -17.91 -16.70
N TYR A 10 36.49 -18.08 -15.79
CA TYR A 10 37.87 -18.37 -16.12
C TYR A 10 38.32 -19.64 -15.41
N SER A 11 39.18 -20.43 -16.06
CA SER A 11 39.94 -21.47 -15.38
C SER A 11 41.34 -21.57 -15.97
N LYS A 12 42.31 -22.00 -15.15
CA LYS A 12 43.69 -22.20 -15.60
C LYS A 12 43.82 -23.18 -16.78
N ARG A 13 42.88 -24.14 -16.93
CA ARG A 13 42.90 -25.17 -17.99
C ARG A 13 42.17 -24.75 -19.27
N ARG A 14 41.01 -24.09 -19.15
CA ARG A 14 40.15 -23.71 -20.29
C ARG A 14 40.26 -22.24 -20.71
N GLY A 15 41.01 -21.42 -19.98
CA GLY A 15 40.99 -19.97 -20.17
C GLY A 15 39.60 -19.39 -19.85
N ASN A 16 39.22 -18.33 -20.57
CA ASN A 16 37.91 -17.70 -20.44
C ASN A 16 36.84 -18.46 -21.24
N TRP A 17 35.69 -18.74 -20.61
CA TRP A 17 34.57 -19.43 -21.24
C TRP A 17 33.23 -18.90 -20.73
N ILE A 18 32.16 -19.10 -21.49
CA ILE A 18 30.81 -18.71 -21.09
C ILE A 18 30.11 -19.94 -20.49
N TYR A 19 29.78 -19.87 -19.21
CA TYR A 19 28.94 -20.83 -18.53
C TYR A 19 27.47 -20.46 -18.72
N TYR A 20 26.67 -21.40 -19.20
CA TYR A 20 25.22 -21.27 -19.25
C TYR A 20 24.60 -22.02 -18.08
N ASP A 21 23.66 -21.38 -17.39
CA ASP A 21 22.87 -22.02 -16.34
C ASP A 21 22.06 -23.19 -16.94
N PRO A 22 21.96 -24.34 -16.25
CA PRO A 22 21.23 -25.49 -16.78
C PRO A 22 19.71 -25.26 -16.84
N VAL A 23 19.18 -24.24 -16.16
CA VAL A 23 17.75 -23.93 -16.12
C VAL A 23 17.48 -22.66 -16.90
N CYS A 24 16.48 -22.71 -17.79
CA CYS A 24 16.08 -21.54 -18.56
C CYS A 24 15.55 -20.41 -17.65
N LYS A 25 15.71 -19.15 -18.05
CA LYS A 25 15.28 -17.99 -17.26
C LYS A 25 13.80 -18.08 -16.89
N VAL A 26 12.95 -18.40 -17.86
CA VAL A 26 11.49 -18.57 -17.67
C VAL A 26 11.20 -19.71 -16.69
N CYS A 27 11.88 -20.85 -16.85
CA CYS A 27 11.73 -22.03 -16.02
C CYS A 27 12.07 -21.70 -14.55
N ARG A 28 13.15 -20.95 -14.33
CA ARG A 28 13.57 -20.52 -13.00
C ARG A 28 12.58 -19.52 -12.39
N ILE A 29 12.07 -18.57 -13.19
CA ILE A 29 11.04 -17.62 -12.75
C ILE A 29 9.78 -18.36 -12.33
N ASN A 30 9.26 -19.27 -13.16
CA ASN A 30 8.06 -20.04 -12.84
C ASN A 30 8.23 -20.85 -11.56
N ARG A 31 9.35 -21.58 -11.44
CA ARG A 31 9.66 -22.36 -10.23
C ARG A 31 9.72 -21.50 -8.97
N GLN A 32 10.25 -20.28 -9.09
CA GLN A 32 10.29 -19.32 -7.99
C GLN A 32 8.88 -18.79 -7.65
N VAL A 33 8.05 -18.50 -8.66
CA VAL A 33 6.65 -18.06 -8.48
C VAL A 33 5.84 -19.15 -7.78
N ASP A 34 5.95 -20.40 -8.23
CA ASP A 34 5.26 -21.54 -7.63
C ASP A 34 5.67 -21.72 -6.17
N TRP A 35 6.97 -21.65 -5.89
CA TRP A 35 7.48 -21.74 -4.52
C TRP A 35 7.01 -20.58 -3.65
N GLN A 36 7.02 -19.34 -4.16
CA GLN A 36 6.52 -18.16 -3.43
C GLN A 36 5.01 -18.26 -3.16
N GLY A 37 4.23 -18.81 -4.09
CA GLY A 37 2.80 -19.05 -3.92
C GLY A 37 2.54 -20.07 -2.82
N GLY A 38 3.23 -21.22 -2.86
CA GLY A 38 3.10 -22.27 -1.85
C GLY A 38 3.70 -21.92 -0.48
N ASN A 39 4.57 -20.90 -0.40
CA ASN A 39 5.25 -20.47 0.82
C ASN A 39 5.03 -18.98 1.12
N ARG A 40 3.83 -18.46 0.81
CA ARG A 40 3.52 -17.03 0.85
C ARG A 40 3.85 -16.40 2.20
N GLU A 41 3.40 -16.97 3.31
CA GLU A 41 3.61 -16.42 4.65
C GLU A 41 5.09 -16.38 5.03
N TYR A 42 5.82 -17.46 4.74
CA TYR A 42 7.26 -17.52 4.95
C TYR A 42 7.98 -16.44 4.15
N TYR A 43 7.64 -16.31 2.86
CA TYR A 43 8.24 -15.31 1.97
C TYR A 43 7.96 -13.88 2.46
N LEU A 44 6.72 -13.56 2.84
CA LEU A 44 6.34 -12.26 3.38
C LEU A 44 7.10 -11.94 4.68
N THR A 45 7.24 -12.93 5.57
CA THR A 45 7.98 -12.78 6.83
C THR A 45 9.46 -12.50 6.58
N LYS A 46 10.10 -13.25 5.69
CA LYS A 46 11.50 -13.03 5.30
C LYS A 46 11.71 -11.69 4.61
N MET A 47 10.78 -11.28 3.75
CA MET A 47 10.85 -9.97 3.09
C MET A 47 10.71 -8.83 4.09
N LYS A 48 9.78 -8.93 5.05
CA LYS A 48 9.62 -7.95 6.15
C LYS A 48 10.91 -7.86 6.97
N TYR A 49 11.47 -9.00 7.38
CA TYR A 49 12.74 -9.05 8.09
C TYR A 49 13.86 -8.36 7.30
N TYR A 50 14.04 -8.71 6.02
CA TYR A 50 15.07 -8.09 5.18
C TYR A 50 14.89 -6.58 5.08
N ASN A 51 13.68 -6.10 4.80
CA ASN A 51 13.37 -4.68 4.66
C ASN A 51 13.60 -3.90 5.96
N SER A 52 13.24 -4.48 7.10
CA SER A 52 13.47 -3.88 8.43
C SER A 52 14.95 -3.83 8.83
N ASN A 53 15.80 -4.68 8.24
CA ASN A 53 17.24 -4.74 8.52
C ASN A 53 18.09 -4.17 7.38
N LEU A 54 17.51 -3.35 6.49
CA LEU A 54 18.27 -2.65 5.46
C LEU A 54 19.20 -1.62 6.11
N SER A 55 20.48 -1.65 5.73
CA SER A 55 21.43 -0.62 6.14
C SER A 55 21.09 0.74 5.52
N ASP A 56 21.46 1.83 6.19
CA ASP A 56 21.29 3.19 5.65
C ASP A 56 21.95 3.37 4.28
N LYS A 57 23.11 2.73 4.07
CA LYS A 57 23.80 2.71 2.78
C LYS A 57 22.94 2.04 1.70
N SER A 58 22.31 0.91 2.03
CA SER A 58 21.39 0.21 1.12
C SER A 58 20.16 1.08 0.81
N ILE A 59 19.56 1.69 1.83
CA ILE A 59 18.40 2.58 1.68
C ILE A 59 18.75 3.77 0.76
N SER A 60 19.90 4.41 0.99
CA SER A 60 20.38 5.52 0.17
C SER A 60 20.59 5.11 -1.29
N THR A 61 21.25 3.97 -1.51
CA THR A 61 21.48 3.42 -2.86
C THR A 61 20.17 3.14 -3.59
N ILE A 62 19.18 2.57 -2.90
CA ILE A 62 17.83 2.31 -3.45
C ILE A 62 17.14 3.62 -3.83
N LYS A 63 17.20 4.63 -2.96
CA LYS A 63 16.62 5.95 -3.23
C LYS A 63 17.25 6.61 -4.46
N GLU A 64 18.57 6.58 -4.57
CA GLU A 64 19.29 7.17 -5.70
C GLU A 64 18.97 6.44 -7.02
N SER A 65 18.96 5.10 -7.01
CA SER A 65 18.59 4.28 -8.16
C SER A 65 17.15 4.59 -8.63
N ASN A 66 16.21 4.70 -7.70
CA ASN A 66 14.84 5.09 -8.00
C ASN A 66 14.74 6.50 -8.60
N LYS A 67 15.54 7.46 -8.10
CA LYS A 67 15.62 8.81 -8.66
C LYS A 67 16.12 8.78 -10.11
N LYS A 68 17.19 8.03 -10.39
CA LYS A 68 17.72 7.85 -11.75
C LYS A 68 16.70 7.20 -12.69
N ARG A 69 16.00 6.17 -12.22
CA ARG A 69 14.94 5.49 -12.98
C ARG A 69 13.79 6.42 -13.37
N LYS A 70 13.37 7.28 -12.42
CA LYS A 70 12.34 8.31 -12.66
C LYS A 70 12.82 9.37 -13.66
N ALA A 71 14.02 9.91 -13.46
CA ALA A 71 14.62 10.91 -14.35
C ALA A 71 14.79 10.38 -15.79
N ALA A 72 15.17 9.11 -15.93
CA ALA A 72 15.28 8.43 -17.22
C ALA A 72 13.92 8.07 -17.88
N GLY A 73 12.79 8.49 -17.31
CA GLY A 73 11.47 8.27 -17.89
C GLY A 73 10.97 6.81 -17.87
N LYS A 74 11.71 5.88 -17.26
CA LYS A 74 11.40 4.44 -17.29
C LYS A 74 10.03 4.11 -16.71
N GLU A 75 9.56 4.90 -15.75
CA GLU A 75 8.22 4.76 -15.19
C GLU A 75 7.13 5.08 -16.22
N LYS A 76 7.28 6.19 -16.95
CA LYS A 76 6.35 6.57 -18.04
C LYS A 76 6.40 5.54 -19.17
N ASP A 77 7.58 5.04 -19.52
CA ASP A 77 7.72 4.00 -20.54
C ASP A 77 7.02 2.70 -20.14
N TRP A 78 7.15 2.31 -18.87
CA TRP A 78 6.45 1.15 -18.35
C TRP A 78 4.92 1.35 -18.40
N GLN A 79 4.42 2.52 -17.99
CA GLN A 79 3.01 2.87 -18.04
C GLN A 79 2.45 2.77 -19.47
N ARG A 80 3.16 3.36 -20.46
CA ARG A 80 2.80 3.30 -21.88
C ARG A 80 2.75 1.88 -22.43
N LYS A 81 3.67 1.01 -21.99
CA LYS A 81 3.74 -0.39 -22.41
C LYS A 81 2.75 -1.31 -21.69
N ASN A 82 2.12 -0.87 -20.59
CA ASN A 82 1.24 -1.69 -19.76
C ASN A 82 -0.11 -1.00 -19.49
N PRO A 83 -0.83 -0.49 -20.50
CA PRO A 83 -2.11 0.21 -20.31
C PRO A 83 -3.17 -0.69 -19.65
N ASP A 84 -3.22 -1.98 -20.01
CA ASP A 84 -4.17 -2.94 -19.46
C ASP A 84 -3.97 -3.13 -17.95
N LYS A 85 -2.71 -3.16 -17.49
CA LYS A 85 -2.41 -3.24 -16.05
C LYS A 85 -2.82 -1.98 -15.32
N LEU A 86 -2.63 -0.81 -15.92
CA LEU A 86 -3.09 0.45 -15.33
C LEU A 86 -4.62 0.48 -15.22
N LYS A 87 -5.34 0.01 -16.25
CA LYS A 87 -6.79 -0.11 -16.22
C LYS A 87 -7.24 -1.07 -15.11
N LEU A 88 -6.59 -2.23 -15.00
CA LEU A 88 -6.86 -3.20 -13.93
C LEU A 88 -6.59 -2.63 -12.53
N TYR A 89 -5.51 -1.85 -12.36
CA TYR A 89 -5.25 -1.21 -11.07
C TYR A 89 -6.27 -0.13 -10.75
N SER A 90 -6.68 0.65 -11.76
CA SER A 90 -7.72 1.66 -11.59
C SER A 90 -9.09 1.05 -11.29
N SER A 91 -9.41 -0.12 -11.85
CA SER A 91 -10.69 -0.79 -11.58
C SER A 91 -10.76 -1.40 -10.18
N LYS A 92 -9.61 -1.68 -9.57
CA LYS A 92 -9.51 -2.17 -8.18
C LYS A 92 -9.55 -1.06 -7.14
N LYS A 93 -9.54 0.21 -7.54
CA LYS A 93 -9.69 1.32 -6.59
C LYS A 93 -11.17 1.52 -6.31
N HIS A 94 -11.52 1.52 -5.03
CA HIS A 94 -12.83 1.99 -4.59
C HIS A 94 -13.00 3.45 -5.03
N LYS A 95 -14.15 3.75 -5.62
CA LYS A 95 -14.53 5.10 -6.01
C LYS A 95 -15.56 5.57 -5.00
N HIS A 96 -15.22 6.59 -4.22
CA HIS A 96 -16.17 7.21 -3.31
C HIS A 96 -17.25 7.95 -4.10
N GLU A 97 -18.50 7.71 -3.72
CA GLU A 97 -19.68 8.45 -4.16
C GLU A 97 -20.04 9.44 -3.04
N ILE A 98 -19.13 10.37 -2.78
CA ILE A 98 -19.20 11.34 -1.67
C ILE A 98 -18.91 12.73 -2.22
N THR A 99 -19.85 13.64 -2.05
CA THR A 99 -19.76 15.04 -2.44
C THR A 99 -18.70 15.79 -1.61
N LYS A 100 -18.44 17.06 -1.97
CA LYS A 100 -17.47 17.86 -1.22
C LYS A 100 -18.07 18.25 0.14
N GLU A 101 -19.35 18.57 0.14
CA GLU A 101 -20.14 19.02 1.28
C GLU A 101 -20.31 17.89 2.29
N GLU A 102 -20.67 16.68 1.85
CA GLU A 102 -20.72 15.48 2.72
C GLU A 102 -19.35 15.17 3.34
N TRP A 103 -18.27 15.40 2.59
CA TRP A 103 -16.93 15.17 3.10
C TRP A 103 -16.50 16.23 4.12
N GLU A 104 -16.84 17.50 3.90
CA GLU A 104 -16.60 18.57 4.85
C GLU A 104 -17.39 18.35 6.14
N ALA A 105 -18.67 17.96 6.04
CA ALA A 105 -19.50 17.55 7.16
C ALA A 105 -18.90 16.39 7.97
N CYS A 106 -18.33 15.40 7.28
CA CYS A 106 -17.61 14.30 7.92
C CYS A 106 -16.36 14.80 8.66
N LEU A 107 -15.56 15.66 8.03
CA LEU A 107 -14.39 16.25 8.67
C LEU A 107 -14.77 17.07 9.90
N ASP A 108 -15.83 17.88 9.82
CA ASP A 108 -16.36 18.65 10.95
C ASP A 108 -16.81 17.73 12.08
N TYR A 109 -17.56 16.67 11.77
CA TYR A 109 -17.99 15.68 12.76
C TYR A 109 -16.81 15.00 13.47
N PHE A 110 -15.66 14.86 12.83
CA PHE A 110 -14.44 14.31 13.44
C PHE A 110 -13.43 15.39 13.85
N GLU A 111 -13.87 16.63 14.03
CA GLU A 111 -13.04 17.76 14.48
C GLU A 111 -11.75 17.92 13.65
N TRP A 112 -11.89 17.80 12.33
CA TRP A 112 -10.77 17.87 11.38
C TRP A 112 -9.60 16.98 11.79
N SER A 113 -9.89 15.78 12.27
CA SER A 113 -8.87 14.86 12.78
C SER A 113 -9.08 13.45 12.25
N CYS A 114 -8.01 12.64 12.28
CA CYS A 114 -8.13 11.21 11.99
C CYS A 114 -9.07 10.56 13.00
N ALA A 115 -10.14 9.92 12.52
CA ALA A 115 -11.14 9.24 13.34
C ALA A 115 -10.53 8.15 14.24
N TYR A 116 -9.40 7.56 13.84
CA TYR A 116 -8.76 6.46 14.56
C TYR A 116 -7.74 6.91 15.60
N CYS A 117 -6.76 7.73 15.21
CA CYS A 117 -5.68 8.14 16.13
C CYS A 117 -5.83 9.57 16.68
N GLY A 118 -6.82 10.33 16.21
CA GLY A 118 -7.02 11.73 16.59
C GLY A 118 -5.95 12.68 16.06
N PHE A 119 -5.18 12.27 15.05
CA PHE A 119 -4.14 13.11 14.48
C PHE A 119 -4.75 14.24 13.66
N ASP A 120 -4.42 15.47 14.02
CA ASP A 120 -4.96 16.70 13.45
C ASP A 120 -4.67 16.84 11.94
N TYR A 121 -5.67 17.32 11.20
CA TYR A 121 -5.62 17.50 9.75
C TYR A 121 -4.54 18.50 9.32
N PHE A 122 -4.42 19.65 9.99
CA PHE A 122 -3.46 20.68 9.61
C PHE A 122 -2.03 20.22 9.88
N VAL A 123 -1.81 19.51 11.00
CA VAL A 123 -0.52 18.88 11.28
C VAL A 123 -0.20 17.81 10.22
N HIS A 124 -1.17 16.98 9.81
CA HIS A 124 -0.99 16.00 8.74
C HIS A 124 -0.66 16.66 7.39
N LEU A 125 -1.39 17.71 7.04
CA LEU A 125 -1.18 18.45 5.81
C LEU A 125 0.21 19.09 5.77
N ASN A 126 0.64 19.71 6.87
CA ASN A 126 1.94 20.36 6.96
C ASN A 126 3.10 19.36 6.94
N ASN A 127 2.99 18.27 7.68
CA ASN A 127 4.08 17.31 7.82
C ASN A 127 4.23 16.38 6.60
N PHE A 128 3.11 16.03 5.96
CA PHE A 128 3.09 15.02 4.90
C PHE A 128 2.66 15.54 3.53
N GLY A 129 2.17 16.79 3.44
CA GLY A 129 1.66 17.37 2.20
C GLY A 129 0.41 16.65 1.67
N GLN A 130 -0.37 16.04 2.56
CA GLN A 130 -1.50 15.19 2.21
C GLN A 130 -2.69 15.49 3.12
N GLN A 131 -3.89 15.49 2.55
CA GLN A 131 -5.14 15.55 3.31
C GLN A 131 -5.41 14.20 4.01
N LEU A 132 -6.36 14.18 4.94
CA LEU A 132 -6.91 12.93 5.45
C LEU A 132 -7.59 12.15 4.33
N HIS A 133 -7.48 10.84 4.39
CA HIS A 133 -8.05 9.93 3.41
C HIS A 133 -9.49 9.57 3.79
N LYS A 134 -10.33 9.36 2.77
CA LYS A 134 -11.66 8.75 2.87
C LYS A 134 -11.49 7.24 3.07
N ASP A 135 -11.49 6.77 4.31
CA ASP A 135 -11.36 5.35 4.61
C ASP A 135 -12.73 4.68 4.66
N HIS A 136 -12.84 3.49 4.08
CA HIS A 136 -14.05 2.68 4.20
C HIS A 136 -14.03 1.96 5.54
N VAL A 137 -15.02 2.21 6.40
CA VAL A 137 -15.10 1.54 7.71
C VAL A 137 -15.28 0.04 7.48
N ASN A 138 -16.26 -0.34 6.68
CA ASN A 138 -16.37 -1.69 6.11
C ASN A 138 -15.75 -1.71 4.70
N HIS A 139 -14.68 -2.49 4.51
CA HIS A 139 -13.95 -2.59 3.25
C HIS A 139 -14.82 -3.03 2.07
N ASP A 140 -15.73 -3.98 2.32
CA ASP A 140 -16.65 -4.51 1.32
C ASP A 140 -18.01 -3.80 1.34
N GLY A 141 -18.12 -2.71 2.10
CA GLY A 141 -19.32 -1.90 2.21
C GLY A 141 -19.59 -1.00 0.99
N ASN A 142 -20.58 -0.13 1.12
CA ASN A 142 -20.92 0.85 0.08
C ASN A 142 -19.82 1.93 -0.05
N ASN A 143 -19.92 2.77 -1.07
CA ASN A 143 -18.97 3.87 -1.31
C ASN A 143 -19.49 5.26 -0.86
N PHE A 144 -20.57 5.30 -0.07
CA PHE A 144 -21.23 6.53 0.37
C PHE A 144 -20.64 7.03 1.70
N ILE A 145 -21.17 8.16 2.17
CA ILE A 145 -20.65 8.83 3.35
C ILE A 145 -20.88 8.05 4.66
N ASP A 146 -21.96 7.26 4.72
CA ASP A 146 -22.32 6.39 5.84
C ASP A 146 -21.33 5.24 6.09
N ASN A 147 -20.46 4.91 5.12
CA ASN A 147 -19.38 3.94 5.28
C ASN A 147 -17.99 4.60 5.27
N CYS A 148 -17.90 5.92 5.40
CA CYS A 148 -16.65 6.64 5.25
C CYS A 148 -16.22 7.34 6.54
N ALA A 149 -14.95 7.23 6.92
CA ALA A 149 -14.35 7.97 8.03
C ALA A 149 -13.01 8.61 7.62
N PRO A 150 -12.63 9.77 8.20
CA PRO A 150 -11.35 10.41 7.93
C PRO A 150 -10.20 9.68 8.59
N ALA A 151 -9.18 9.34 7.81
CA ALA A 151 -8.04 8.58 8.30
C ALA A 151 -6.71 9.18 7.83
N CYS A 152 -5.73 9.25 8.73
CA CYS A 152 -4.37 9.55 8.32
C CYS A 152 -3.78 8.39 7.49
N ARG A 153 -2.72 8.67 6.74
CA ARG A 153 -2.07 7.68 5.88
C ARG A 153 -1.67 6.41 6.63
N GLU A 154 -1.17 6.55 7.86
CA GLU A 154 -0.70 5.43 8.68
C GLU A 154 -1.86 4.55 9.14
N CYS A 155 -2.95 5.15 9.61
CA CYS A 155 -4.13 4.41 10.07
C CYS A 155 -4.82 3.71 8.90
N ASN A 156 -5.09 4.41 7.81
CA ASN A 156 -5.70 3.83 6.61
C ASN A 156 -4.85 2.66 6.07
N SER A 157 -3.54 2.86 5.92
CA SER A 157 -2.65 1.79 5.45
C SER A 157 -2.52 0.63 6.45
N SER A 158 -2.64 0.89 7.75
CA SER A 158 -2.63 -0.16 8.77
C SER A 158 -3.92 -0.96 8.70
N LYS A 159 -5.09 -0.31 8.70
CA LYS A 159 -6.39 -0.98 8.59
C LYS A 159 -6.49 -1.79 7.30
N HIS A 160 -6.26 -1.14 6.16
CA HIS A 160 -6.35 -1.73 4.83
C HIS A 160 -7.71 -2.42 4.61
N ASP A 161 -7.73 -3.74 4.49
CA ASP A 161 -8.90 -4.60 4.27
C ASP A 161 -9.33 -5.35 5.54
N ARG A 162 -8.69 -5.06 6.69
CA ARG A 162 -9.05 -5.69 7.96
C ARG A 162 -10.41 -5.19 8.41
N ASP A 163 -11.16 -6.12 9.03
CA ASP A 163 -12.40 -5.78 9.72
C ASP A 163 -12.15 -4.67 10.75
N PHE A 164 -13.06 -3.70 10.80
CA PHE A 164 -12.90 -2.53 11.64
C PHE A 164 -12.82 -2.88 13.12
N ILE A 165 -13.69 -3.75 13.62
CA ILE A 165 -13.75 -4.13 15.03
C ILE A 165 -12.55 -4.99 15.40
N GLU A 166 -12.15 -5.91 14.51
CA GLU A 166 -10.94 -6.71 14.72
C GLU A 166 -9.66 -5.87 14.69
N TRP A 167 -9.60 -4.81 13.87
CA TRP A 167 -8.42 -3.96 13.77
C TRP A 167 -8.33 -2.90 14.87
N TYR A 168 -9.45 -2.28 15.23
CA TYR A 168 -9.53 -1.17 16.18
C TYR A 168 -10.10 -1.63 17.52
N ASN A 169 -9.30 -2.43 18.25
CA ASN A 169 -9.66 -3.02 19.54
C ASN A 169 -8.65 -2.64 20.65
N PRO A 170 -8.88 -3.00 21.93
CA PRO A 170 -8.00 -2.63 23.05
C PRO A 170 -6.53 -3.03 22.95
N LEU A 171 -6.16 -3.98 22.09
CA LEU A 171 -4.75 -4.35 21.82
C LEU A 171 -4.06 -3.37 20.87
N ASN A 172 -4.82 -2.57 20.14
CA ASN A 172 -4.30 -1.55 19.24
C ASN A 172 -3.84 -0.34 20.07
N LYS A 173 -2.60 0.11 19.87
CA LYS A 173 -1.97 1.18 20.65
C LYS A 173 -2.66 2.55 20.54
N ILE A 174 -3.41 2.77 19.47
CA ILE A 174 -4.13 4.02 19.22
C ILE A 174 -5.62 3.93 19.60
N PHE A 175 -6.05 2.80 20.18
CA PHE A 175 -7.45 2.57 20.52
C PHE A 175 -7.94 3.49 21.63
N THR A 176 -9.11 4.08 21.43
CA THR A 176 -9.95 4.61 22.51
C THR A 176 -11.39 4.21 22.30
N LEU A 177 -12.10 3.89 23.40
CA LEU A 177 -13.52 3.53 23.36
C LEU A 177 -14.36 4.68 22.76
N GLU A 178 -14.06 5.92 23.14
CA GLU A 178 -14.70 7.13 22.62
C GLU A 178 -14.65 7.22 21.08
N ARG A 179 -13.49 6.94 20.46
CA ARG A 179 -13.35 6.98 19.00
C ARG A 179 -14.08 5.83 18.33
N LEU A 180 -14.04 4.64 18.93
CA LEU A 180 -14.80 3.48 18.46
C LEU A 180 -16.30 3.83 18.41
N GLU A 181 -16.85 4.36 19.51
CA GLU A 181 -18.25 4.75 19.63
C GLU A 181 -18.61 5.87 18.64
N ARG A 182 -17.76 6.90 18.51
CA ARG A 182 -17.96 8.00 17.55
C ARG A 182 -18.03 7.51 16.11
N ILE A 183 -17.16 6.58 15.72
CA ILE A 183 -17.21 5.97 14.37
C ILE A 183 -18.47 5.12 14.18
N ILE A 184 -18.86 4.33 15.20
CA ILE A 184 -20.09 3.53 15.13
C ILE A 184 -21.32 4.41 14.99
N ASN A 185 -21.40 5.52 15.72
CA ASN A 185 -22.52 6.46 15.65
C ASN A 185 -22.57 7.17 14.29
N TRP A 186 -21.41 7.59 13.78
CA TRP A 186 -21.28 8.11 12.42
C TRP A 186 -21.85 7.16 11.38
N VAL A 187 -21.42 5.89 11.38
CA VAL A 187 -21.85 4.89 10.39
C VAL A 187 -23.34 4.55 10.52
N LYS A 188 -23.90 4.64 11.74
CA LYS A 188 -25.31 4.31 11.98
C LYS A 188 -26.27 5.42 11.60
N SER A 189 -25.99 6.67 11.97
CA SER A 189 -26.99 7.74 11.90
C SER A 189 -26.45 9.16 11.78
N ASP A 190 -25.32 9.49 12.40
CA ASP A 190 -24.94 10.90 12.59
C ASP A 190 -24.56 11.61 11.26
N TRP A 191 -24.24 10.82 10.23
CA TRP A 191 -24.05 11.32 8.87
C TRP A 191 -25.29 12.02 8.30
N MET A 192 -26.50 11.65 8.75
CA MET A 192 -27.76 12.24 8.25
C MET A 192 -27.98 13.66 8.78
N THR A 193 -27.53 13.95 10.01
CA THR A 193 -27.72 15.25 10.67
C THR A 193 -26.68 16.29 10.30
N SER A 194 -25.62 15.87 9.62
CA SER A 194 -24.48 16.73 9.26
C SER A 194 -24.55 17.26 7.83
N THR A 195 -25.57 16.85 7.07
CA THR A 195 -25.82 17.25 5.67
C THR A 195 -26.95 18.28 5.49
N GLU A 196 -27.55 18.75 6.59
CA GLU A 196 -28.56 19.84 6.59
C GLU A 196 -27.90 21.21 6.82
#